data_AF-A0A5J6Q6S4-F1
#
_entry.id   AF-A0A5J6Q6S4-F1
#
_cell.length_a   1.000
_cell.length_b   1.000
_cell.length_c   1.000
_cell.angle_alpha   90.00
_cell.angle_beta   90.00
_cell.angle_gamma   90.00
#
_symmetry.space_group_name_H-M   'P 1'
#
loop_
_entity.id
_entity.type
_entity.pdbx_description
1 polymer ?
#
loop_
_entity_poly.entity_id
_entity_poly.type
_entity_poly.pdbx_seq_one_letter_code
_entity_poly.pdbx_strand_id
1 'polypeptide(L)'
;MTHYTSHPHRLDPSVEQLDLLSIRWAPQLQNLNWAESVLEYRRFLSLKKSYPSQLFIPSGAALQVWQAHILDTRRYRSDSERIFGRFIDHFPYLGCDSLADRRERHFAEQHYQDLYARHFPA
;
A
#
# COMPACT_ATOMS: atom_id res chain seq x y z
N MET A 1 -2.53 -24.06 -6.58
CA MET A 1 -2.58 -23.16 -7.75
C MET A 1 -3.75 -22.22 -7.56
N THR A 2 -3.50 -21.00 -7.12
CA THR A 2 -4.55 -19.99 -6.94
C THR A 2 -4.70 -19.27 -8.28
N HIS A 3 -5.83 -19.45 -8.96
CA HIS A 3 -6.11 -18.79 -10.23
C HIS A 3 -6.25 -17.28 -9.98
N TYR A 4 -5.25 -16.49 -10.38
CA TYR A 4 -5.41 -15.04 -10.50
C TYR A 4 -6.10 -14.76 -11.82
N THR A 5 -7.43 -14.67 -11.78
CA THR A 5 -8.21 -14.14 -12.90
C THR A 5 -7.89 -12.66 -13.06
N SER A 6 -7.17 -12.32 -14.12
CA SER A 6 -6.89 -10.95 -14.54
C SER A 6 -8.17 -10.26 -15.01
N HIS A 7 -8.91 -9.67 -14.08
CA HIS A 7 -9.91 -8.64 -14.35
C HIS A 7 -9.30 -7.28 -13.98
N PRO A 8 -9.62 -6.17 -14.68
CA PRO A 8 -9.31 -4.84 -14.18
C PRO A 8 -9.97 -4.69 -12.80
N HIS A 9 -9.17 -4.72 -11.74
CA HIS A 9 -9.71 -4.77 -10.39
C HIS A 9 -10.18 -3.37 -9.97
N ARG A 10 -11.48 -3.28 -9.69
CA ARG A 10 -12.03 -2.29 -8.79
C ARG A 10 -11.35 -2.44 -7.41
N LEU A 11 -11.26 -1.35 -6.66
CA LEU A 11 -10.76 -1.38 -5.28
C LEU A 11 -11.49 -2.48 -4.49
N ASP A 12 -10.78 -3.15 -3.59
CA ASP A 12 -11.41 -4.14 -2.72
C ASP A 12 -12.44 -3.44 -1.80
N PRO A 13 -13.66 -3.99 -1.63
CA PRO A 13 -14.70 -3.33 -0.84
C PRO A 13 -14.29 -3.01 0.60
N SER A 14 -13.47 -3.87 1.22
CA SER A 14 -12.97 -3.62 2.59
C SER A 14 -11.97 -2.46 2.64
N VAL A 15 -11.27 -2.20 1.53
CA VAL A 15 -10.35 -1.07 1.37
C VAL A 15 -11.11 0.21 1.03
N GLU A 16 -12.17 0.15 0.22
CA GLU A 16 -13.03 1.30 -0.06
C GLU A 16 -13.67 1.87 1.21
N GLN A 17 -14.07 0.99 2.12
CA GLN A 17 -14.69 1.33 3.41
C GLN A 17 -13.68 1.77 4.47
N LEU A 18 -12.37 1.73 4.20
CA LEU A 18 -11.36 2.21 5.13
C LEU A 18 -11.53 3.72 5.31
N ASP A 19 -11.93 4.11 6.53
CA ASP A 19 -11.94 5.50 6.95
C ASP A 19 -10.50 5.97 7.18
N LEU A 20 -10.16 7.12 6.59
CA LEU A 20 -8.84 7.76 6.69
C LEU A 20 -8.96 9.22 7.11
N LEU A 21 -10.15 9.69 7.49
CA LEU A 21 -10.39 11.11 7.77
C LEU A 21 -9.55 11.62 8.96
N SER A 22 -9.34 10.77 9.96
CA SER A 22 -8.54 11.08 11.14
C SER A 22 -7.07 11.38 10.80
N ILE A 23 -6.48 10.63 9.88
CA ILE A 23 -5.06 10.79 9.51
C ILE A 23 -4.82 11.98 8.58
N ARG A 24 -5.87 12.60 8.02
CA ARG A 24 -5.75 13.82 7.18
C ARG A 24 -5.03 14.97 7.90
N TRP A 25 -5.10 15.00 9.23
CA TRP A 25 -4.45 16.01 10.07
C TRP A 25 -2.98 15.69 10.39
N ALA A 26 -2.45 14.57 9.91
CA ALA A 26 -1.04 14.23 10.10
C ALA A 26 -0.15 15.30 9.42
N PRO A 27 0.88 15.84 10.10
CA PRO A 27 1.71 16.91 9.57
C PRO A 27 2.34 16.59 8.21
N GLN A 28 2.78 15.35 8.00
CA GLN A 28 3.40 14.90 6.76
C GLN A 28 2.45 14.87 5.55
N LEU A 29 1.13 14.94 5.76
CA LEU A 29 0.15 14.90 4.67
C LEU A 29 -0.34 16.28 4.24
N GLN A 30 0.03 17.34 4.95
CA GLN A 30 -0.54 18.69 4.71
C GLN A 30 -0.17 19.28 3.34
N ASN A 31 0.94 18.82 2.76
CA ASN A 31 1.44 19.32 1.47
C ASN A 31 1.10 18.40 0.28
N LEU A 32 0.29 17.36 0.49
CA LEU A 32 -0.07 16.41 -0.54
C LEU A 32 -1.45 16.72 -1.15
N ASN A 33 -1.65 16.30 -2.40
CA ASN A 33 -3.00 16.16 -2.94
C ASN A 33 -3.71 15.00 -2.20
N TRP A 34 -4.55 15.35 -1.22
CA TRP A 34 -5.22 14.38 -0.36
C TRP A 34 -6.01 13.31 -1.13
N ALA A 35 -6.84 13.75 -2.09
CA ALA A 35 -7.74 12.85 -2.81
C ALA A 35 -6.95 11.82 -3.64
N GLU A 36 -5.94 12.29 -4.37
CA GLU A 36 -5.05 11.45 -5.16
C GLU A 36 -4.21 10.52 -4.29
N SER A 37 -3.61 11.03 -3.20
CA SER A 37 -2.78 10.24 -2.31
C SER A 37 -3.55 9.12 -1.61
N VAL A 38 -4.80 9.39 -1.20
CA VAL A 38 -5.70 8.37 -0.63
C VAL A 38 -6.09 7.34 -1.67
N LEU A 39 -6.36 7.75 -2.92
CA LEU A 39 -6.65 6.81 -4.00
C LEU A 39 -5.46 5.87 -4.25
N GLU A 40 -4.26 6.42 -4.34
CA GLU A 40 -3.03 5.63 -4.52
C GLU A 40 -2.78 4.67 -3.36
N TYR A 41 -3.05 5.10 -2.13
CA TYR A 41 -2.95 4.22 -0.97
C TYR A 41 -3.97 3.08 -0.99
N ARG A 42 -5.22 3.36 -1.39
CA ARG A 42 -6.25 2.31 -1.55
C ARG A 42 -5.90 1.32 -2.66
N ARG A 43 -5.32 1.79 -3.76
CA ARG A 43 -4.79 0.94 -4.84
C ARG A 43 -3.69 0.02 -4.32
N PHE A 44 -2.74 0.57 -3.56
CA PHE A 44 -1.69 -0.20 -2.90
C PHE A 44 -2.26 -1.28 -1.96
N LEU A 45 -3.19 -0.94 -1.07
CA LEU A 45 -3.81 -1.90 -0.15
C LEU A 45 -4.58 -3.00 -0.90
N SER A 46 -5.29 -2.65 -1.97
CA SER A 46 -6.01 -3.63 -2.80
C SER A 46 -5.05 -4.62 -3.44
N LEU A 47 -3.94 -4.14 -4.01
CA LEU A 47 -2.89 -5.02 -4.54
C LEU A 47 -2.26 -5.88 -3.44
N LYS A 48 -1.94 -5.29 -2.27
CA LYS A 48 -1.35 -6.04 -1.16
C LYS A 48 -2.29 -7.14 -0.65
N LYS A 49 -3.60 -6.92 -0.70
CA LYS A 49 -4.61 -7.94 -0.36
C LYS A 49 -4.69 -9.03 -1.41
N SER A 50 -4.75 -8.65 -2.70
CA SER A 50 -4.77 -9.61 -3.80
C SER A 50 -3.51 -10.47 -3.83
N TYR A 51 -2.35 -9.88 -3.54
CA TYR A 51 -1.03 -10.51 -3.61
C TYR A 51 -0.33 -10.54 -2.24
N PRO A 52 -0.83 -11.31 -1.25
CA PRO A 52 -0.43 -11.18 0.15
C PRO A 52 1.04 -11.52 0.42
N SER A 53 1.65 -12.39 -0.40
CA SER A 53 3.04 -12.83 -0.28
C SER A 53 4.04 -11.93 -1.01
N GLN A 54 3.57 -10.98 -1.83
CA GLN A 54 4.48 -10.15 -2.62
C GLN A 54 5.03 -8.99 -1.79
N LEU A 55 6.31 -8.68 -2.00
CA LEU A 55 6.94 -7.48 -1.49
C LEU A 55 6.59 -6.32 -2.43
N PHE A 56 5.97 -5.27 -1.89
CA PHE A 56 5.57 -4.10 -2.66
C PHE A 56 6.12 -2.84 -2.02
N ILE A 57 6.58 -1.93 -2.88
CA ILE A 57 6.99 -0.58 -2.51
C ILE A 57 5.97 0.37 -3.15
N PRO A 58 5.10 1.03 -2.36
CA PRO A 58 4.12 1.96 -2.90
C PRO A 58 4.78 3.20 -3.50
N SER A 59 4.00 3.95 -4.30
CA SER A 59 4.39 5.29 -4.76
C SER A 59 4.62 6.25 -3.58
N GLY A 60 5.37 7.34 -3.80
CA GLY A 60 5.71 8.29 -2.73
C GLY A 60 4.50 8.92 -2.03
N ALA A 61 3.40 9.15 -2.74
CA ALA A 61 2.16 9.65 -2.16
C ALA A 61 1.47 8.59 -1.28
N ALA A 62 1.32 7.36 -1.79
CA ALA A 62 0.75 6.25 -1.03
C ALA A 62 1.61 5.87 0.18
N LEU A 63 2.93 5.95 0.07
CA LEU A 63 3.87 5.67 1.15
C LEU A 63 3.67 6.62 2.33
N GLN A 64 3.50 7.93 2.08
CA GLN A 64 3.27 8.91 3.14
C GLN A 64 1.95 8.68 3.86
N VAL A 65 0.89 8.36 3.12
CA VAL A 65 -0.42 8.01 3.72
C VAL A 65 -0.29 6.73 4.55
N TRP A 66 0.43 5.72 4.06
CA TRP A 66 0.66 4.48 4.80
C TRP A 66 1.43 4.73 6.10
N GLN A 67 2.49 5.53 6.05
CA GLN A 67 3.26 5.91 7.23
C GLN A 67 2.38 6.64 8.25
N ALA A 68 1.55 7.60 7.81
CA ALA A 68 0.61 8.27 8.69
C ALA A 68 -0.42 7.30 9.31
N HIS A 69 -0.91 6.33 8.53
CA HIS A 69 -1.82 5.31 9.03
C HIS A 69 -1.17 4.42 10.10
N ILE A 70 0.08 3.98 9.91
CA ILE A 70 0.82 3.15 10.87
C ILE A 70 0.98 3.83 12.24
N LEU A 71 1.13 5.16 12.28
CA LEU A 71 1.37 5.90 13.52
C LEU A 71 0.20 5.82 14.51
N ASP A 72 -1.04 5.68 14.04
CA ASP A 72 -2.15 5.22 14.89
C ASP A 72 -2.12 3.70 14.98
N THR A 73 -1.18 3.19 15.78
CA THR A 73 -0.86 1.75 15.85
C THR A 73 -2.06 0.89 16.24
N ARG A 74 -2.99 1.40 17.06
CA ARG A 74 -4.19 0.68 17.48
C ARG A 74 -5.16 0.53 16.31
N ARG A 75 -5.43 1.63 15.60
CA ARG A 75 -6.30 1.63 14.43
C ARG A 75 -5.69 0.81 13.31
N TYR A 76 -4.41 1.03 13.00
CA TYR A 76 -3.69 0.31 11.97
C TYR A 76 -3.72 -1.21 12.18
N ARG A 77 -3.57 -1.68 13.42
CA ARG A 77 -3.70 -3.10 13.76
C ARG A 77 -5.09 -3.64 13.48
N SER A 78 -6.14 -2.92 13.90
CA SER A 78 -7.53 -3.33 13.67
C SER A 78 -7.89 -3.33 12.19
N ASP A 79 -7.47 -2.32 11.45
CA ASP A 79 -7.72 -2.21 10.01
C ASP A 79 -6.95 -3.27 9.23
N SER A 80 -5.71 -3.57 9.63
CA SER A 80 -4.93 -4.63 9.01
C SER A 80 -5.59 -6.00 9.22
N GLU A 81 -6.06 -6.29 10.43
CA GLU A 81 -6.79 -7.52 10.72
C GLU A 81 -8.07 -7.63 9.88
N ARG A 82 -8.86 -6.54 9.81
CA ARG A 82 -10.11 -6.51 9.03
C ARG A 82 -9.89 -6.70 7.53
N ILE A 83 -8.84 -6.09 6.97
CA ILE A 83 -8.60 -6.09 5.52
C ILE A 83 -7.82 -7.34 5.07
N PHE A 84 -6.81 -7.75 5.85
CA PHE A 84 -5.84 -8.77 5.47
C PHE A 84 -5.88 -10.04 6.31
N GLY A 85 -6.62 -10.06 7.44
CA GLY A 85 -6.59 -11.15 8.41
C GLY A 85 -5.25 -11.28 9.15
N ARG A 86 -4.42 -10.23 9.09
CA ARG A 86 -3.12 -10.17 9.77
C ARG A 86 -2.59 -8.73 9.81
N PHE A 87 -1.65 -8.48 10.72
CA PHE A 87 -0.83 -7.29 10.68
C PHE A 87 0.07 -7.27 9.43
N ILE A 88 0.25 -6.10 8.81
CA ILE A 88 1.17 -5.91 7.70
C ILE A 88 2.39 -5.15 8.21
N ASP A 89 3.51 -5.84 8.30
CA ASP A 89 4.76 -5.24 8.75
C ASP A 89 5.31 -4.25 7.73
N HIS A 90 5.91 -3.17 8.24
CA HIS A 90 6.58 -2.16 7.47
C HIS A 90 8.08 -2.19 7.79
N PHE A 91 8.90 -2.45 6.77
CA PHE A 91 10.36 -2.40 6.87
C PHE A 91 10.89 -1.16 6.11
N PRO A 92 11.05 -0.01 6.79
CA PRO A 92 11.37 1.27 6.15
C PRO A 92 12.79 1.33 5.57
N TYR A 93 13.68 0.45 6.01
CA TYR A 93 15.11 0.50 5.71
C TYR A 93 15.50 -0.33 4.49
N LEU A 94 14.54 -0.97 3.81
CA LEU A 94 14.84 -1.74 2.61
C LEU A 94 15.54 -0.86 1.57
N GLY A 95 16.74 -1.28 1.16
CA GLY A 95 17.60 -0.57 0.22
C GLY A 95 18.61 0.38 0.84
N CYS A 96 18.67 0.53 2.16
CA CYS A 96 19.62 1.42 2.81
C CYS A 96 21.00 0.78 3.05
N ASP A 97 21.05 -0.49 3.46
CA ASP A 97 22.26 -1.06 4.07
C ASP A 97 23.21 -1.71 3.05
N SER A 98 22.68 -2.50 2.11
CA SER A 98 23.51 -3.30 1.21
C SER A 98 23.19 -3.10 -0.28
N LEU A 99 24.14 -3.48 -1.15
CA LEU A 99 23.89 -3.58 -2.59
C LEU A 99 22.78 -4.61 -2.91
N ALA A 100 22.66 -5.66 -2.10
CA ALA A 100 21.61 -6.66 -2.28
C ALA A 100 20.24 -6.07 -1.95
N ASP A 101 20.12 -5.32 -0.85
CA ASP A 101 18.86 -4.69 -0.43
C ASP A 101 18.39 -3.65 -1.46
N ARG A 102 19.34 -2.89 -2.03
CA ARG A 102 19.03 -1.93 -3.10
C ARG A 102 18.45 -2.62 -4.33
N ARG A 103 19.00 -3.79 -4.69
CA ARG A 103 18.47 -4.60 -5.80
C ARG A 103 17.09 -5.14 -5.46
N GLU A 104 16.90 -5.69 -4.27
CA GLU A 104 15.61 -6.22 -3.82
C GLU A 104 14.53 -5.14 -3.83
N ARG A 105 14.83 -3.96 -3.29
CA ARG A 105 13.94 -2.79 -3.36
C ARG A 105 13.56 -2.45 -4.80
N HIS A 106 14.55 -2.34 -5.68
CA HIS A 106 14.32 -2.00 -7.09
C HIS A 106 13.44 -3.05 -7.78
N PHE A 107 13.68 -4.34 -7.55
CA PHE A 107 12.83 -5.41 -8.08
C PHE A 107 11.39 -5.31 -7.54
N ALA A 108 11.21 -5.03 -6.26
CA ALA A 108 9.89 -4.86 -5.66
C ALA A 108 9.14 -3.63 -6.21
N GLU A 109 9.84 -2.53 -6.46
CA GLU A 109 9.29 -1.32 -7.10
C GLU A 109 8.81 -1.62 -8.53
N GLN A 110 9.64 -2.26 -9.35
CA GLN A 110 9.27 -2.65 -10.71
C GLN A 110 8.10 -3.63 -10.73
N HIS A 111 8.12 -4.63 -9.86
CA HIS A 111 7.06 -5.61 -9.77
C HIS A 111 5.72 -4.99 -9.35
N TYR A 112 5.76 -4.04 -8.39
CA TYR A 112 4.58 -3.28 -7.99
C TYR A 112 4.04 -2.44 -9.15
N GLN A 113 4.89 -1.74 -9.90
CA GLN A 113 4.49 -0.93 -11.06
C GLN A 113 3.83 -1.77 -12.16
N ASP A 114 4.38 -2.96 -12.46
CA ASP A 114 3.81 -3.87 -13.45
C ASP A 114 2.41 -4.35 -13.06
N LEU A 115 2.21 -4.73 -11.80
CA LEU A 115 0.90 -5.15 -11.31
C LEU A 115 -0.06 -3.96 -11.23
N TYR A 116 0.42 -2.80 -10.80
CA TYR A 116 -0.37 -1.59 -10.75
C TYR A 116 -0.94 -1.24 -12.13
N ALA A 117 -0.10 -1.20 -13.17
CA ALA A 117 -0.53 -0.87 -14.53
C ALA A 117 -1.56 -1.86 -15.10
N ARG A 118 -1.48 -3.14 -14.72
CA ARG A 118 -2.45 -4.18 -15.14
C ARG A 118 -3.81 -4.02 -14.46
N HIS A 119 -3.84 -3.58 -13.20
CA HIS A 119 -5.07 -3.49 -12.41
C HIS A 119 -5.75 -2.12 -12.50
N PHE A 120 -4.96 -1.05 -12.69
CA PHE A 120 -5.43 0.33 -12.73
C PHE A 120 -4.91 1.04 -13.99
N PRO A 121 -5.35 0.63 -15.20
CA PRO A 121 -5.01 1.32 -16.43
C PRO A 121 -5.55 2.76 -16.45
N ALA A 122 -4.93 3.62 -17.26
CA ALA A 122 -5.33 5.02 -17.46
C ALA A 122 -6.71 5.17 -18.12
#